data_AF-A0A6H5H626-F1
#
_entry.id   AF-A0A6H5H626-F1
#
_cell.length_a   1.000
_cell.length_b   1.000
_cell.length_c   1.000
_cell.angle_alpha   90.00
_cell.angle_beta   90.00
_cell.angle_gamma   90.00
#
_symmetry.space_group_name_H-M   'P 1'
#
loop_
_entity.id
_entity.type
_entity.pdbx_description
1 polymer ?
#
loop_
_entity_poly.entity_id
_entity_poly.type
_entity_poly.pdbx_seq_one_letter_code
_entity_poly.pdbx_strand_id
1 'polypeptide(L)' 'MIVVNKNQIPNVFVIAAERPPDCEWLPWSSCSDSCGAGFSRRSGNSPLCRPQNETRLCQLRPCPAPSTQHHKPHHRLR' A
#
# COMPACT_ATOMS: atom_id res chain seq x y z
N MET A 1 5.92 41.45 11.07
CA MET A 1 5.52 40.06 10.75
C MET A 1 4.38 39.70 11.68
N ILE A 2 3.14 39.73 11.19
CA ILE A 2 1.96 39.49 12.02
C ILE A 2 1.69 37.98 12.00
N VAL A 3 1.83 37.33 13.15
CA VAL A 3 1.52 35.91 13.33
C VAL A 3 -0.01 35.81 13.38
N VAL A 4 -0.64 35.27 12.34
CA VAL A 4 -2.11 35.09 12.32
C VAL A 4 -2.47 33.83 13.09
N ASN A 5 -3.15 33.99 14.21
CA ASN A 5 -3.73 32.90 14.99
C ASN A 5 -4.92 32.32 14.21
N LYS A 6 -4.87 31.04 13.84
CA LYS A 6 -5.93 30.34 13.10
C LYS A 6 -7.16 30.11 13.99
N ASN A 7 -7.97 31.15 14.25
CA ASN A 7 -9.34 30.97 14.74
C ASN A 7 -10.20 32.26 14.70
N GLN A 8 -10.17 33.02 13.60
CA GLN A 8 -10.99 34.24 13.48
C GLN A 8 -11.75 34.34 12.14
N ILE A 9 -12.63 33.38 11.84
CA ILE A 9 -13.75 33.61 10.90
C ILE A 9 -15.01 32.92 11.47
N PRO A 10 -16.03 33.67 11.94
CA PRO A 10 -17.15 33.11 12.71
C PRO A 10 -18.23 32.41 11.88
N ASN A 11 -18.14 32.34 10.55
CA ASN A 11 -19.20 31.80 9.68
C ASN A 11 -18.68 31.00 8.49
N VAL A 12 -17.64 30.20 8.67
CA VAL A 12 -17.37 29.09 7.75
C VAL A 12 -17.95 27.84 8.40
N PHE A 13 -19.14 27.42 7.97
CA PHE A 13 -19.53 26.02 8.14
C PHE A 13 -18.61 25.22 7.23
N VAL A 14 -17.43 24.89 7.75
CA VAL A 14 -16.75 23.70 7.28
C VAL A 14 -17.70 22.60 7.74
N ILE A 15 -18.56 22.09 6.85
CA ILE A 15 -19.04 20.72 7.00
C ILE A 15 -17.74 19.96 6.93
N ALA A 16 -17.13 19.73 8.08
CA ALA A 16 -15.83 19.12 8.11
C ALA A 16 -16.04 17.77 7.44
N ALA A 17 -15.46 17.61 6.25
CA ALA A 17 -14.88 16.32 5.92
C ALA A 17 -13.76 16.15 6.96
N GLU A 18 -14.16 15.91 8.21
CA GLU A 18 -13.29 15.47 9.26
C GLU A 18 -12.60 14.28 8.64
N ARG A 19 -11.29 14.40 8.48
CA ARG A 19 -10.46 13.37 7.89
C ARG A 19 -10.93 12.06 8.53
N PRO A 20 -11.38 11.06 7.74
CA PRO A 20 -11.96 9.85 8.30
C PRO A 20 -11.05 9.37 9.41
N PRO A 21 -11.58 8.96 10.57
CA PRO A 21 -10.75 8.61 11.72
C PRO A 21 -9.61 7.71 11.26
N ASP A 22 -8.37 8.19 11.47
CA ASP A 22 -7.20 7.53 10.95
C ASP A 22 -7.17 6.10 11.49
N CYS A 23 -7.25 5.14 10.57
CA CYS A 23 -7.27 3.74 10.92
C CYS A 23 -5.89 3.34 11.45
N GLU A 24 -5.82 2.94 12.72
CA GLU A 24 -4.60 2.38 13.29
C GLU A 24 -4.39 0.97 12.75
N TRP A 25 -3.39 0.84 11.87
CA TRP A 25 -3.02 -0.41 11.23
C TRP A 25 -1.85 -1.07 11.92
N LEU A 26 -1.93 -2.38 12.10
CA LEU A 26 -0.77 -3.16 12.50
C LEU A 26 0.30 -3.15 11.38
N PRO A 27 1.57 -3.39 11.74
CA PRO A 27 2.63 -3.57 10.76
C PRO A 27 2.30 -4.67 9.76
N TRP A 28 2.82 -4.51 8.54
CA TRP A 28 2.72 -5.55 7.53
C TRP A 28 3.46 -6.81 7.96
N SER A 29 2.86 -7.97 7.70
CA SER A 29 3.53 -9.26 7.85
C SER A 29 4.73 -9.36 6.91
N SER A 30 5.63 -10.30 7.23
CA SER A 30 6.66 -10.75 6.30
C SER A 30 6.04 -11.15 4.95
N CYS A 31 6.79 -10.93 3.88
CA CYS A 31 6.37 -11.35 2.54
C CYS A 31 6.27 -12.87 2.50
N SER A 32 5.20 -13.40 1.89
CA SER A 32 5.01 -14.85 1.73
C SER A 32 6.19 -15.49 0.98
N ASP A 33 6.69 -14.79 -0.04
CA ASP A 33 7.69 -15.30 -0.95
C ASP A 33 8.85 -14.31 -1.12
N SER A 34 10.07 -14.82 -1.18
CA SER A 34 11.28 -14.05 -1.45
C SER A 34 11.54 -13.83 -2.93
N CYS A 35 10.79 -14.49 -3.81
CA CYS A 35 10.79 -14.31 -5.25
C CYS A 35 9.42 -14.67 -5.85
N GLY A 36 9.19 -14.38 -7.12
CA GLY A 36 7.90 -14.51 -7.78
C GLY A 36 6.92 -13.40 -7.35
N ALA A 37 5.64 -13.78 -7.20
CA ALA A 37 4.56 -12.90 -6.78
C ALA A 37 4.19 -13.17 -5.31
N GLY A 38 4.88 -12.50 -4.40
CA GLY A 38 4.69 -12.64 -2.96
C GLY A 38 3.77 -11.56 -2.37
N PHE A 39 3.02 -11.91 -1.34
CA PHE A 39 2.03 -11.04 -0.70
C PHE A 39 2.33 -10.84 0.79
N SER A 40 1.97 -9.65 1.29
CA SER A 40 2.02 -9.30 2.71
C SER A 40 0.64 -8.85 3.16
N ARG A 41 0.32 -9.11 4.43
CA ARG A 41 -0.99 -8.83 5.01
C ARG A 41 -0.85 -7.98 6.26
N ARG A 42 -1.82 -7.11 6.52
CA ARG A 42 -1.97 -6.41 7.80
C ARG A 42 -3.43 -6.39 8.23
N SER A 43 -3.64 -6.24 9.52
CA SER A 43 -4.96 -6.10 10.12
C SER A 43 -5.06 -4.77 10.85
N GLY A 44 -6.25 -4.19 10.84
CA GLY A 44 -6.59 -3.01 11.60
C GLY A 44 -6.72 -3.36 13.09
N ASN A 45 -6.15 -2.52 13.95
CA ASN A 45 -6.29 -2.65 15.39
C ASN A 45 -7.61 -2.02 15.91
N SER A 46 -8.31 -1.29 15.03
CA SER A 46 -9.54 -0.57 15.35
C SER A 46 -10.72 -1.09 14.53
N PRO A 47 -11.94 -1.14 15.10
CA PRO A 47 -13.16 -1.45 14.36
C PRO A 47 -13.51 -0.39 13.30
N LEU A 48 -12.87 0.79 13.34
CA LEU A 48 -13.00 1.83 12.33
C LEU A 48 -12.32 1.45 11.00
N CYS A 49 -11.39 0.48 11.02
CA CYS A 49 -10.73 -0.04 9.83
C CYS A 49 -11.74 -0.80 8.97
N ARG A 50 -12.14 -0.19 7.84
CA ARG A 50 -12.93 -0.86 6.80
C ARG A 50 -12.24 -0.70 5.45
N PRO A 51 -11.72 -1.79 4.87
CA PRO A 51 -11.73 -3.19 5.34
C PRO A 51 -10.91 -3.40 6.62
N GLN A 52 -11.14 -4.47 7.39
CA GLN A 52 -10.31 -4.76 8.58
C GLN A 52 -8.95 -5.39 8.24
N ASN A 53 -8.83 -5.98 7.05
CA ASN A 53 -7.62 -6.63 6.61
C ASN A 53 -7.24 -6.08 5.24
N GLU A 54 -5.96 -5.84 5.04
CA GLU A 54 -5.41 -5.44 3.75
C GLU A 54 -4.34 -6.43 3.32
N THR A 55 -4.31 -6.68 2.02
CA THR A 55 -3.27 -7.47 1.37
C THR A 55 -2.60 -6.60 0.33
N ARG A 56 -1.26 -6.63 0.28
CA ARG A 56 -0.49 -5.98 -0.78
C ARG A 56 0.54 -6.93 -1.36
N LEU A 57 0.92 -6.64 -2.60
CA LEU A 57 2.05 -7.28 -3.26
C LEU A 57 3.34 -6.72 -2.68
N CYS A 58 4.22 -7.60 -2.20
CA CYS A 58 5.51 -7.24 -1.60
C CYS A 58 6.70 -7.74 -2.42
N GLN A 59 6.52 -8.81 -3.19
CA GLN A 59 7.54 -9.31 -4.09
C GLN A 59 6.99 -9.53 -5.50
N LEU A 60 7.76 -9.08 -6.48
CA LEU A 60 7.47 -9.21 -7.91
C LEU A 60 8.65 -9.77 -8.70
N ARG A 61 9.83 -9.83 -8.08
CA ARG A 61 11.05 -10.25 -8.76
C ARG A 61 10.91 -11.72 -9.16
N PRO A 62 11.03 -12.07 -10.46
CA PRO A 62 10.98 -13.47 -10.88
C PRO A 62 11.94 -14.33 -10.05
N CYS A 63 11.50 -15.54 -9.70
CA CYS A 63 12.39 -16.52 -9.09
C CYS A 63 13.54 -16.85 -10.05
N PRO A 64 14.75 -17.08 -9.51
CA PRO A 64 15.83 -17.64 -10.32
C PRO A 64 15.28 -18.93 -10.94
N ALA A 65 15.28 -18.97 -12.27
CA ALA A 65 14.84 -20.15 -12.97
C ALA A 65 15.72 -21.33 -12.51
N PRO A 66 15.15 -22.54 -12.32
CA PRO A 66 15.99 -23.72 -12.40
C PRO A 66 16.72 -23.61 -13.75
N SER A 67 18.02 -23.85 -13.79
CA SER A 67 18.88 -23.65 -14.96
C SER A 67 18.52 -24.59 -16.11
N THR A 68 17.33 -24.49 -16.66
CA THR A 68 16.97 -25.01 -17.96
C THR A 68 17.04 -23.82 -18.89
N GLN A 69 18.15 -23.75 -19.62
CA GLN A 69 18.41 -22.70 -20.61
C GLN A 69 17.32 -22.76 -21.68
N HIS A 70 16.22 -22.05 -21.47
CA HIS A 70 15.21 -21.87 -22.48
C HIS A 70 15.68 -20.75 -23.40
N HIS A 71 16.60 -21.11 -24.31
CA HIS A 71 17.00 -20.28 -25.43
C HIS A 71 15.74 -20.00 -26.26
N LYS A 72 15.12 -18.85 -26.02
CA LYS A 72 14.04 -18.36 -26.89
C LYS A 72 14.63 -18.22 -28.28
N PRO A 73 14.07 -18.88 -29.32
CA PRO A 73 14.50 -18.63 -30.68
C PRO A 73 14.24 -17.15 -30.98
N HIS A 74 15.30 -16.38 -31.20
CA HIS A 74 15.18 -15.04 -31.72
C HIS A 74 14.68 -15.17 -33.16
N HIS A 75 13.38 -14.99 -33.39
CA HIS A 75 12.84 -14.86 -34.74
C HIS A 75 13.36 -13.54 -35.32
N ARG A 76 14.30 -13.66 -36.26
CA ARG A 76 14.80 -12.54 -37.06
C ARG A 76 13.72 -12.20 -38.08
N LEU A 77 13.03 -11.07 -37.90
CA LEU A 77 12.16 -10.53 -38.94
C LEU A 77 13.04 -10.17 -40.15
N ARG A 78 12.73 -10.80 -41.29
CA ARG A 78 13.42 -10.64 -42.57
C ARG A 78 12.89 -9.42 -43.30
#